data_AF-A0A9D1UHV7-F1
#
_entry.id   AF-A0A9D1UHV7-F1
#
_cell.length_a   1.000
_cell.length_b   1.000
_cell.length_c   1.000
_cell.angle_alpha   90.00
_cell.angle_beta   90.00
_cell.angle_gamma   90.00
#
_symmetry.space_group_name_H-M   'P 1'
#
loop_
_entity.id
_entity.type
_entity.pdbx_description
1 polymer ?
#
loop_
_entity_poly.entity_id
_entity_poly.type
_entity_poly.pdbx_seq_one_letter_code
_entity_poly.pdbx_strand_id
1 'polypeptide(L)'
;PRKDFDSQSIQWDLNYFKYYFLKLADIPFNEEELERDFAILKDYLLDCDCSYFMYRDFQSRNIMLKDGDIYFIDFQGARRGALQYDLASLLYDAKANLSEQLRKKLISVYIDELKKYVSVDEREFTDRFYAYVYIRIMQAMGSYGYRGYFQKKEHFLKSIPFALKNLSYLQDNVVLPVKLNYISHLFRQMICSEKLRSLGGDSHKLTVRIKSFSYKKGYPHDVSGNGGGFVFDCRALPNPGRYDKYKYMTGMDDEVRKFLEGNEQVEKFYENVLGLVRQSCGEYLRRQFTSLSVYFGCTGGQHRSVYFACRLARELSSDDNLNVILQHVEQDG
;
A
#
# COMPACT_ATOMS: atom_id res chain seq x y z
N PRO A 1 -30.97 9.47 13.55
CA PRO A 1 -30.62 8.69 12.33
C PRO A 1 -31.83 8.60 11.39
N ARG A 2 -31.64 8.69 10.06
CA ARG A 2 -32.73 8.40 9.12
C ARG A 2 -33.08 6.92 9.18
N LYS A 3 -34.36 6.60 9.00
CA LYS A 3 -34.86 5.22 9.03
C LYS A 3 -34.35 4.39 7.85
N ASP A 4 -34.23 5.01 6.68
CA ASP A 4 -33.92 4.34 5.43
C ASP A 4 -32.77 5.05 4.70
N PHE A 5 -31.98 4.30 3.93
CA PHE A 5 -31.01 4.80 2.97
C PHE A 5 -31.69 5.17 1.66
N ASP A 6 -32.43 6.27 1.72
CA ASP A 6 -33.29 6.76 0.65
C ASP A 6 -32.57 7.64 -0.38
N SER A 7 -33.34 8.11 -1.36
CA SER A 7 -32.89 9.02 -2.44
C SER A 7 -32.13 10.23 -1.90
N GLN A 8 -32.59 10.81 -0.78
CA GLN A 8 -31.95 11.96 -0.15
C GLN A 8 -30.60 11.59 0.48
N SER A 9 -30.51 10.41 1.10
CA SER A 9 -29.26 9.90 1.66
C SER A 9 -28.20 9.67 0.58
N ILE A 10 -28.59 9.10 -0.56
CA ILE A 10 -27.72 8.92 -1.72
C ILE A 10 -27.26 10.28 -2.26
N GLN A 11 -28.19 11.22 -2.44
CA GLN A 11 -27.87 12.55 -2.94
C GLN A 11 -26.88 13.30 -2.03
N TRP A 12 -27.01 13.15 -0.71
CA TRP A 12 -26.07 13.73 0.24
C TRP A 12 -24.67 13.15 0.10
N ASP A 13 -24.51 11.84 -0.10
CA ASP A 13 -23.19 11.22 -0.32
C ASP A 13 -22.52 11.73 -1.61
N LEU A 14 -23.28 11.82 -2.69
CA LEU A 14 -22.80 12.32 -3.98
C LEU A 14 -22.42 13.81 -3.89
N ASN A 15 -23.23 14.62 -3.22
CA ASN A 15 -22.91 16.02 -2.95
C ASN A 15 -21.72 16.18 -2.00
N TYR A 16 -21.54 15.25 -1.05
CA TYR A 16 -20.40 15.26 -0.16
C TYR A 16 -19.09 15.08 -0.93
N PHE A 17 -19.06 14.16 -1.90
CA PHE A 17 -17.96 14.04 -2.84
C PHE A 17 -17.75 15.32 -3.67
N LYS A 18 -18.83 15.84 -4.28
CA LYS A 18 -18.78 17.02 -5.15
C LYS A 18 -18.19 18.25 -4.43
N TYR A 19 -18.72 18.59 -3.26
CA TYR A 19 -18.35 19.83 -2.56
C TYR A 19 -17.15 19.67 -1.65
N TYR A 20 -17.00 18.53 -0.96
CA TYR A 20 -15.95 18.36 0.03
C TYR A 20 -14.74 17.59 -0.47
N PHE A 21 -14.80 16.98 -1.65
CA PHE A 21 -13.61 16.44 -2.29
C PHE A 21 -13.23 17.23 -3.53
N LEU A 22 -14.06 17.24 -4.59
CA LEU A 22 -13.67 17.82 -5.87
C LEU A 22 -13.31 19.30 -5.77
N LYS A 23 -14.17 20.12 -5.17
CA LYS A 23 -13.91 21.56 -4.97
C LYS A 23 -12.68 21.79 -4.07
N LEU A 24 -12.53 21.06 -2.96
CA LEU A 24 -11.41 21.26 -2.02
C LEU A 24 -10.06 20.76 -2.56
N ALA A 25 -10.08 19.73 -3.41
CA ALA A 25 -8.91 19.20 -4.09
C ALA A 25 -8.51 20.04 -5.32
N ASP A 26 -9.32 21.04 -5.68
CA ASP A 26 -9.18 21.89 -6.87
C ASP A 26 -9.21 21.06 -8.17
N ILE A 27 -10.20 20.17 -8.27
CA ILE A 27 -10.44 19.34 -9.46
C ILE A 27 -11.55 20.03 -10.26
N PRO A 28 -11.27 20.51 -11.49
CA PRO A 28 -12.30 21.13 -12.31
C PRO A 28 -13.33 20.09 -12.77
N PHE A 29 -14.62 20.47 -12.72
CA PHE A 29 -15.73 19.67 -13.22
C PHE A 29 -16.90 20.54 -13.70
N ASN A 30 -17.72 19.98 -14.60
CA ASN A 30 -18.99 20.53 -15.09
C ASN A 30 -20.10 20.06 -14.16
N GLU A 31 -20.82 21.01 -13.55
CA GLU A 31 -21.84 20.69 -12.55
C GLU A 31 -23.04 19.97 -13.16
N GLU A 32 -23.50 20.38 -14.34
CA GLU A 32 -24.68 19.81 -15.00
C GLU A 32 -24.43 18.37 -15.43
N GLU A 33 -23.30 18.09 -16.07
CA GLU A 33 -22.96 16.74 -16.52
C GLU A 33 -22.74 15.78 -15.34
N LEU A 34 -22.10 16.25 -14.27
CA LEU A 34 -21.90 15.46 -13.07
C LEU A 34 -23.22 15.15 -12.36
N GLU A 35 -24.12 16.14 -12.25
CA GLU A 35 -25.43 15.94 -11.64
C GLU A 35 -26.34 15.03 -12.45
N ARG A 36 -26.22 15.06 -13.79
CA ARG A 36 -26.91 14.11 -14.67
C ARG A 36 -26.48 12.67 -14.38
N ASP A 37 -25.18 12.40 -14.31
CA ASP A 37 -24.67 11.07 -13.97
C ASP A 37 -25.01 10.68 -12.52
N PHE A 38 -25.03 11.63 -11.58
CA PHE A 38 -25.50 11.39 -10.21
C PHE A 38 -26.96 10.95 -10.17
N ALA A 39 -27.83 11.58 -10.97
CA ALA A 39 -29.23 11.17 -11.07
C ALA A 39 -29.35 9.74 -11.62
N ILE A 40 -28.64 9.41 -12.69
CA ILE A 40 -28.63 8.06 -13.29
C ILE A 40 -28.18 7.01 -12.27
N LEU A 41 -27.06 7.25 -11.57
CA LEU A 41 -26.56 6.32 -10.56
C LEU A 41 -27.53 6.18 -9.38
N LYS A 42 -28.09 7.29 -8.91
CA LYS A 42 -29.07 7.29 -7.81
C LYS A 42 -30.30 6.47 -8.16
N ASP A 43 -30.89 6.71 -9.33
CA ASP A 43 -32.11 6.00 -9.76
C ASP A 43 -31.83 4.50 -9.93
N TYR A 44 -30.64 4.15 -10.44
CA TYR A 44 -30.17 2.76 -10.50
C TYR A 44 -30.00 2.13 -9.12
N LEU A 45 -29.55 2.86 -8.11
CA LEU A 45 -29.41 2.31 -6.75
C LEU A 45 -30.76 2.14 -6.04
N LEU A 46 -31.71 3.03 -6.30
CA LEU A 46 -33.06 3.02 -5.71
C LEU A 46 -33.98 1.93 -6.26
N ASP A 47 -33.68 1.42 -7.44
CA ASP A 47 -34.38 0.30 -8.07
C ASP A 47 -34.11 -1.04 -7.37
N CYS A 48 -33.17 -1.09 -6.42
CA CYS A 48 -32.87 -2.27 -5.61
C CYS A 48 -33.75 -2.32 -4.34
N ASP A 49 -34.13 -3.52 -3.89
CA ASP A 49 -34.77 -3.71 -2.59
C ASP A 49 -33.85 -3.23 -1.45
N CYS A 50 -34.31 -2.21 -0.74
CA CYS A 50 -33.61 -1.53 0.36
C CYS A 50 -34.27 -1.80 1.72
N SER A 51 -35.02 -2.89 1.84
CA SER A 51 -35.78 -3.20 3.06
C SER A 51 -34.95 -3.86 4.17
N TYR A 52 -33.70 -4.22 3.91
CA TYR A 52 -32.80 -4.98 4.78
C TYR A 52 -32.07 -4.11 5.81
N PHE A 53 -31.47 -4.74 6.82
CA PHE A 53 -30.58 -4.04 7.74
C PHE A 53 -29.28 -3.65 7.03
N MET A 54 -28.89 -2.39 7.17
CA MET A 54 -27.64 -1.83 6.64
C MET A 54 -26.87 -1.12 7.75
N TYR A 55 -25.68 -1.62 8.07
CA TYR A 55 -24.73 -1.10 9.04
C TYR A 55 -24.21 0.30 8.69
N ARG A 56 -24.15 0.61 7.38
CA ARG A 56 -23.75 1.88 6.77
C ARG A 56 -22.25 2.14 6.77
N ASP A 57 -21.63 2.29 7.93
CA ASP A 57 -20.18 2.56 8.00
C ASP A 57 -19.44 1.28 8.36
N PHE A 58 -19.68 0.22 7.59
CA PHE A 58 -19.10 -1.09 7.85
C PHE A 58 -17.66 -1.17 7.34
N GLN A 59 -16.71 -0.91 8.22
CA GLN A 59 -15.28 -0.94 7.95
C GLN A 59 -14.61 -2.08 8.71
N SER A 60 -13.44 -2.51 8.24
CA SER A 60 -12.65 -3.56 8.91
C SER A 60 -12.42 -3.30 10.40
N ARG A 61 -12.17 -2.03 10.77
CA ARG A 61 -11.98 -1.56 12.15
C ARG A 61 -13.19 -1.71 13.07
N ASN A 62 -14.37 -1.96 12.52
CA ASN A 62 -15.62 -2.14 13.27
C ASN A 62 -15.89 -3.61 13.60
N ILE A 63 -15.01 -4.52 13.16
CA ILE A 63 -15.05 -5.95 13.44
C ILE A 63 -13.97 -6.25 14.49
N MET A 64 -14.38 -6.59 15.70
CA MET A 64 -13.51 -6.88 16.83
C MET A 64 -13.47 -8.39 17.09
N LEU A 65 -12.27 -8.92 17.29
CA LEU A 65 -12.07 -10.29 17.77
C LEU A 65 -11.76 -10.25 19.27
N LYS A 66 -12.55 -10.94 20.07
CA LYS A 66 -12.34 -11.06 21.51
C LYS A 66 -12.66 -12.49 21.93
N ASP A 67 -11.68 -13.15 22.56
CA ASP A 67 -11.82 -14.52 23.07
C ASP A 67 -12.26 -15.56 22.02
N GLY A 68 -11.91 -15.33 20.74
CA GLY A 68 -12.31 -16.17 19.60
C GLY A 68 -13.63 -15.79 18.95
N ASP A 69 -14.42 -14.92 19.59
CA ASP A 69 -15.71 -14.45 19.10
C ASP A 69 -15.61 -13.12 18.34
N ILE A 70 -16.52 -12.95 17.39
CA ILE A 70 -16.63 -11.75 16.54
C ILE A 70 -17.68 -10.81 17.13
N TYR A 71 -17.29 -9.55 17.31
CA TYR A 71 -18.15 -8.47 17.76
C TYR A 71 -18.15 -7.33 16.75
N PHE A 72 -19.32 -6.74 16.51
CA PHE A 72 -19.48 -5.58 15.65
C PHE A 72 -19.77 -4.32 16.48
N ILE A 73 -19.04 -3.23 16.24
CA ILE A 73 -19.16 -1.96 16.98
C ILE A 73 -19.41 -0.76 16.05
N ASP A 74 -19.90 0.35 16.59
CA ASP A 74 -20.15 1.58 15.82
C ASP A 74 -21.31 1.48 14.79
N PHE A 75 -22.40 0.79 15.14
CA PHE A 75 -23.61 0.67 14.31
C PHE A 75 -24.61 1.84 14.49
N GLN A 76 -24.19 2.99 15.02
CA GLN A 76 -25.08 4.14 15.27
C GLN A 76 -25.63 4.76 13.97
N GLY A 77 -24.96 4.51 12.84
CA GLY A 77 -25.38 4.90 11.50
C GLY A 77 -26.35 3.92 10.82
N ALA A 78 -26.66 2.79 11.48
CA ALA A 78 -27.45 1.71 10.91
C ALA A 78 -28.88 2.14 10.60
N ARG A 79 -29.40 1.63 9.49
CA ARG A 79 -30.72 1.96 8.93
C ARG A 79 -31.16 0.88 7.94
N ARG A 80 -32.36 0.99 7.39
CA ARG A 80 -32.77 0.12 6.29
C ARG A 80 -32.04 0.47 5.01
N GLY A 81 -31.58 -0.52 4.25
CA GLY A 81 -30.83 -0.33 3.01
C GLY A 81 -30.65 -1.62 2.23
N ALA A 82 -29.84 -1.55 1.18
CA ALA A 82 -29.58 -2.67 0.30
C ALA A 82 -28.49 -3.61 0.85
N LEU A 83 -28.63 -4.91 0.59
CA LEU A 83 -27.71 -5.97 1.04
C LEU A 83 -26.26 -5.80 0.55
N GLN A 84 -26.09 -5.13 -0.58
CA GLN A 84 -24.80 -4.91 -1.22
C GLN A 84 -23.97 -3.84 -0.50
N TYR A 85 -24.62 -2.92 0.22
CA TYR A 85 -23.99 -1.69 0.69
C TYR A 85 -22.88 -1.97 1.71
N ASP A 86 -23.15 -2.80 2.72
CA ASP A 86 -22.18 -3.11 3.76
C ASP A 86 -21.03 -3.96 3.22
N LEU A 87 -21.33 -4.89 2.30
CA LEU A 87 -20.29 -5.65 1.59
C LEU A 87 -19.38 -4.72 0.79
N ALA A 88 -19.94 -3.74 0.09
CA ALA A 88 -19.17 -2.74 -0.66
C ALA A 88 -18.30 -1.89 0.28
N SER A 89 -18.87 -1.46 1.41
CA SER A 89 -18.15 -0.70 2.43
C SER A 89 -16.96 -1.48 3.01
N LEU A 90 -17.14 -2.77 3.29
CA LEU A 90 -16.10 -3.61 3.89
C LEU A 90 -14.99 -3.96 2.87
N LEU A 91 -15.37 -4.43 1.68
CA LEU A 91 -14.41 -4.98 0.72
C LEU A 91 -13.59 -3.91 0.01
N TYR A 92 -14.16 -2.71 -0.15
CA TYR A 92 -13.51 -1.56 -0.78
C TYR A 92 -13.07 -0.50 0.24
N ASP A 93 -12.98 -0.85 1.52
CA ASP A 93 -12.25 -0.07 2.52
C ASP A 93 -10.81 0.14 2.04
N ALA A 94 -10.49 1.39 1.72
CA ALA A 94 -9.23 1.77 1.10
C ALA A 94 -8.02 1.36 1.96
N LYS A 95 -8.17 1.39 3.30
CA LYS A 95 -7.09 1.05 4.23
C LYS A 95 -6.89 -0.45 4.39
N ALA A 96 -7.93 -1.26 4.21
CA ALA A 96 -7.82 -2.71 4.30
C ALA A 96 -6.98 -3.29 3.14
N ASN A 97 -6.94 -2.60 1.98
CA ASN A 97 -6.13 -2.94 0.80
C ASN A 97 -6.17 -4.45 0.45
N LEU A 98 -7.37 -5.03 0.52
CA LEU A 98 -7.60 -6.45 0.24
C LEU A 98 -7.23 -6.78 -1.21
N SER A 99 -6.63 -7.95 -1.42
CA SER A 99 -6.33 -8.43 -2.76
C SER A 99 -7.61 -8.71 -3.56
N GLU A 100 -7.54 -8.58 -4.87
CA GLU A 100 -8.68 -8.82 -5.76
C GLU A 100 -9.20 -10.26 -5.66
N GLN A 101 -8.29 -11.23 -5.54
CA GLN A 101 -8.63 -12.63 -5.34
C GLN A 101 -9.45 -12.83 -4.05
N LEU A 102 -9.04 -12.15 -2.97
CA LEU A 102 -9.76 -12.21 -1.71
C LEU A 102 -11.14 -11.53 -1.81
N ARG A 103 -11.24 -10.37 -2.47
CA ARG A 103 -12.53 -9.70 -2.72
C ARG A 103 -13.50 -10.61 -3.46
N LYS A 104 -13.08 -11.20 -4.59
CA LYS A 104 -13.91 -12.11 -5.38
C LYS A 104 -14.38 -13.32 -4.56
N LYS A 105 -13.47 -13.92 -3.78
CA LYS A 105 -13.80 -15.02 -2.88
C LYS A 105 -14.84 -14.61 -1.83
N LEU A 106 -14.66 -13.46 -1.17
CA LEU A 106 -15.59 -12.98 -0.14
C LEU A 106 -16.96 -12.61 -0.72
N ILE A 107 -17.02 -12.05 -1.93
CA ILE A 107 -18.29 -11.80 -2.63
C ILE A 107 -19.02 -13.12 -2.90
N SER A 108 -18.33 -14.13 -3.43
CA SER A 108 -18.92 -15.46 -3.65
C SER A 108 -19.46 -16.06 -2.37
N VAL A 109 -18.66 -16.07 -1.29
CA VAL A 109 -19.08 -16.59 0.02
C VAL A 109 -20.31 -15.84 0.54
N TYR A 110 -20.35 -14.52 0.41
CA TYR A 110 -21.51 -13.74 0.82
C TYR A 110 -22.78 -14.12 0.05
N ILE A 111 -22.69 -14.23 -1.27
CA ILE A 111 -23.82 -14.59 -2.14
C ILE A 111 -24.30 -16.02 -1.83
N ASP A 112 -23.37 -16.97 -1.67
CA ASP A 112 -23.69 -18.37 -1.35
C ASP A 112 -24.40 -18.52 -0.01
N GLU A 113 -23.98 -17.75 1.01
CA GLU A 113 -24.67 -17.70 2.29
C GLU A 113 -26.02 -16.98 2.19
N LEU A 114 -26.10 -15.88 1.44
CA LEU A 114 -27.33 -15.11 1.27
C LEU A 114 -28.45 -15.92 0.60
N LYS A 115 -28.10 -16.76 -0.39
CA LYS A 115 -29.05 -17.64 -1.11
C LYS A 115 -29.81 -18.62 -0.21
N LYS A 116 -29.32 -18.87 1.01
CA LYS A 116 -30.03 -19.69 2.01
C LYS A 116 -31.24 -18.99 2.60
N TYR A 117 -31.31 -17.66 2.49
CA TYR A 117 -32.35 -16.83 3.11
C TYR A 117 -33.28 -16.18 2.10
N VAL A 118 -32.76 -15.79 0.93
CA VAL A 118 -33.52 -15.09 -0.12
C VAL A 118 -33.11 -15.59 -1.51
N SER A 119 -34.00 -15.43 -2.50
CA SER A 119 -33.64 -15.68 -3.90
C SER A 119 -32.72 -14.56 -4.39
N VAL A 120 -31.60 -14.92 -5.02
CA VAL A 120 -30.59 -13.97 -5.51
C VAL A 120 -30.23 -14.30 -6.95
N ASP A 121 -30.41 -13.33 -7.84
CA ASP A 121 -29.72 -13.32 -9.14
C ASP A 121 -28.29 -12.79 -8.91
N GLU A 122 -27.29 -13.64 -9.12
CA GLU A 122 -25.89 -13.27 -8.86
C GLU A 122 -25.40 -12.12 -9.73
N ARG A 123 -25.87 -12.06 -10.98
CA ARG A 123 -25.44 -11.05 -11.93
C ARG A 123 -26.02 -9.72 -11.53
N GLU A 124 -27.32 -9.67 -11.28
CA GLU A 124 -27.98 -8.45 -10.80
C GLU A 124 -27.35 -7.99 -9.47
N PHE A 125 -27.13 -8.91 -8.53
CA PHE A 125 -26.48 -8.59 -7.26
C PHE A 125 -25.10 -7.97 -7.47
N THR A 126 -24.29 -8.56 -8.35
CA THR A 126 -22.93 -8.10 -8.66
C THR A 126 -22.93 -6.73 -9.34
N ASP A 127 -23.84 -6.50 -10.28
CA ASP A 127 -23.97 -5.21 -10.97
C ASP A 127 -24.40 -4.09 -10.00
N ARG A 128 -25.36 -4.37 -9.10
CA ARG A 128 -25.75 -3.43 -8.02
C ARG A 128 -24.61 -3.24 -7.02
N PHE A 129 -23.89 -4.30 -6.67
CA PHE A 129 -22.77 -4.24 -5.75
C PHE A 129 -21.71 -3.25 -6.21
N TYR A 130 -21.28 -3.32 -7.47
CA TYR A 130 -20.28 -2.38 -7.97
C TYR A 130 -20.81 -0.94 -8.05
N ALA A 131 -22.10 -0.73 -8.34
CA ALA A 131 -22.71 0.60 -8.24
C ALA A 131 -22.66 1.14 -6.80
N TYR A 132 -22.89 0.28 -5.80
CA TYR A 132 -22.71 0.63 -4.38
C TYR A 132 -21.23 0.88 -4.00
N VAL A 133 -20.28 0.17 -4.63
CA VAL A 133 -18.85 0.46 -4.45
C VAL A 133 -18.52 1.88 -4.92
N TYR A 134 -19.05 2.32 -6.06
CA TYR A 134 -18.83 3.69 -6.56
C TYR A 134 -19.32 4.76 -5.57
N ILE A 135 -20.55 4.64 -5.05
CA ILE A 135 -21.05 5.60 -4.06
C ILE A 135 -20.27 5.55 -2.75
N ARG A 136 -19.82 4.36 -2.30
CA ARG A 136 -18.97 4.22 -1.11
C ARG A 136 -17.63 4.93 -1.28
N ILE A 137 -16.97 4.76 -2.43
CA ILE A 137 -15.71 5.45 -2.70
C ILE A 137 -15.92 6.96 -2.74
N MET A 138 -16.96 7.45 -3.43
CA MET A 138 -17.30 8.87 -3.46
C MET A 138 -17.56 9.44 -2.04
N GLN A 139 -18.34 8.74 -1.22
CA GLN A 139 -18.61 9.11 0.17
C GLN A 139 -17.32 9.14 1.04
N ALA A 140 -16.45 8.14 0.88
CA ALA A 140 -15.15 8.09 1.56
C ALA A 140 -14.24 9.24 1.10
N MET A 141 -14.18 9.55 -0.19
CA MET A 141 -13.41 10.66 -0.73
C MET A 141 -13.93 12.02 -0.24
N GLY A 142 -15.25 12.21 -0.17
CA GLY A 142 -15.85 13.37 0.51
C GLY A 142 -15.35 13.52 1.96
N SER A 143 -15.26 12.41 2.69
CA SER A 143 -14.72 12.40 4.06
C SER A 143 -13.24 12.75 4.10
N TYR A 144 -12.45 12.23 3.16
CA TYR A 144 -11.01 12.52 3.05
C TYR A 144 -10.76 13.99 2.74
N GLY A 145 -11.55 14.57 1.84
CA GLY A 145 -11.41 15.98 1.49
C GLY A 145 -11.88 16.91 2.62
N TYR A 146 -13.02 16.64 3.25
CA TYR A 146 -13.49 17.42 4.39
C TYR A 146 -12.50 17.36 5.57
N ARG A 147 -12.08 16.16 5.97
CA ARG A 147 -11.19 16.02 7.13
C ARG A 147 -9.75 16.43 6.79
N GLY A 148 -9.28 16.11 5.59
CA GLY A 148 -7.93 16.40 5.14
C GLY A 148 -7.72 17.86 4.75
N TYR A 149 -8.45 18.37 3.74
CA TYR A 149 -8.24 19.73 3.23
C TYR A 149 -8.86 20.81 4.12
N PHE A 150 -10.08 20.60 4.62
CA PHE A 150 -10.81 21.60 5.42
C PHE A 150 -10.42 21.54 6.90
N GLN A 151 -10.47 20.38 7.55
CA GLN A 151 -10.06 20.25 8.96
C GLN A 151 -8.54 20.08 9.17
N LYS A 152 -7.72 20.09 8.11
CA LYS A 152 -6.25 19.98 8.16
C LYS A 152 -5.73 18.71 8.84
N LYS A 153 -6.45 17.59 8.73
CA LYS A 153 -6.02 16.27 9.25
C LYS A 153 -5.34 15.46 8.15
N GLU A 154 -4.03 15.64 7.98
CA GLU A 154 -3.24 15.09 6.87
C GLU A 154 -3.34 13.57 6.68
N HIS A 155 -3.48 12.79 7.77
CA HIS A 155 -3.61 11.34 7.69
C HIS A 155 -4.85 10.87 6.90
N PHE A 156 -5.86 11.72 6.71
CA PHE A 156 -6.97 11.43 5.80
C PHE A 156 -6.58 11.58 4.33
N LEU A 157 -5.69 12.53 3.99
CA LEU A 157 -5.18 12.71 2.62
C LEU A 157 -4.35 11.50 2.17
N LYS A 158 -3.63 10.86 3.11
CA LYS A 158 -2.89 9.62 2.85
C LYS A 158 -3.78 8.45 2.38
N SER A 159 -5.10 8.53 2.56
CA SER A 159 -6.06 7.50 2.10
C SER A 159 -6.49 7.68 0.65
N ILE A 160 -6.23 8.84 0.03
CA ILE A 160 -6.65 9.16 -1.33
C ILE A 160 -6.02 8.23 -2.38
N PRO A 161 -4.70 7.94 -2.35
CA PRO A 161 -4.09 7.04 -3.35
C PRO A 161 -4.69 5.63 -3.36
N PHE A 162 -5.08 5.09 -2.21
CA PHE A 162 -5.74 3.79 -2.11
C PHE A 162 -7.14 3.82 -2.75
N ALA A 163 -7.89 4.91 -2.57
CA ALA A 163 -9.17 5.11 -3.26
C ALA A 163 -8.99 5.23 -4.78
N LEU A 164 -7.95 5.94 -5.25
CA LEU A 164 -7.62 6.01 -6.68
C LEU A 164 -7.26 4.64 -7.26
N LYS A 165 -6.53 3.81 -6.53
CA LYS A 165 -6.22 2.42 -6.94
C LYS A 165 -7.50 1.59 -7.10
N ASN A 166 -8.44 1.72 -6.16
CA ASN A 166 -9.74 1.07 -6.28
C ASN A 166 -10.51 1.58 -7.52
N LEU A 167 -10.54 2.89 -7.77
CA LEU A 167 -11.20 3.46 -8.95
C LEU A 167 -10.56 2.98 -10.26
N SER A 168 -9.23 2.90 -10.33
CA SER A 168 -8.51 2.36 -11.49
C SER A 168 -8.95 0.93 -11.77
N TYR A 169 -8.96 0.08 -10.74
CA TYR A 169 -9.43 -1.30 -10.88
C TYR A 169 -10.86 -1.35 -11.44
N LEU A 170 -11.78 -0.55 -10.89
CA LEU A 170 -13.17 -0.52 -11.32
C LEU A 170 -13.33 -0.04 -12.76
N GLN A 171 -12.58 0.99 -13.18
CA GLN A 171 -12.61 1.50 -14.55
C GLN A 171 -12.12 0.48 -15.57
N ASP A 172 -11.17 -0.39 -15.20
CA ASP A 172 -10.55 -1.34 -16.11
C ASP A 172 -11.27 -2.70 -16.13
N ASN A 173 -11.96 -3.07 -15.04
CA ASN A 173 -12.46 -4.44 -14.84
C ASN A 173 -13.98 -4.54 -14.61
N VAL A 174 -14.68 -3.43 -14.45
CA VAL A 174 -16.11 -3.42 -14.14
C VAL A 174 -16.88 -2.61 -15.17
N VAL A 175 -17.91 -3.22 -15.75
CA VAL A 175 -18.86 -2.56 -16.64
C VAL A 175 -20.21 -2.50 -15.94
N LEU A 176 -20.68 -1.29 -15.61
CA LEU A 176 -22.01 -1.10 -15.05
C LEU A 176 -23.08 -1.16 -16.15
N PRO A 177 -24.29 -1.65 -15.86
CA PRO A 177 -25.41 -1.60 -16.79
C PRO A 177 -25.87 -0.18 -17.16
N VAL A 178 -25.50 0.82 -16.34
CA VAL A 178 -25.79 2.23 -16.58
C VAL A 178 -24.58 3.00 -17.10
N LYS A 179 -24.83 3.95 -18.00
CA LYS A 179 -23.78 4.80 -18.59
C LYS A 179 -23.52 6.00 -17.70
N LEU A 180 -22.34 6.05 -17.10
CA LEU A 180 -21.85 7.15 -16.27
C LEU A 180 -20.62 7.78 -16.94
N ASN A 181 -20.85 8.42 -18.09
CA ASN A 181 -19.78 8.89 -18.97
C ASN A 181 -18.94 9.98 -18.30
N TYR A 182 -19.60 10.94 -17.66
CA TYR A 182 -18.95 12.08 -17.04
C TYR A 182 -18.20 11.67 -15.76
N ILE A 183 -18.82 10.85 -14.92
CA ILE A 183 -18.17 10.28 -13.72
C ILE A 183 -16.94 9.45 -14.14
N SER A 184 -17.06 8.63 -15.19
CA SER A 184 -15.91 7.82 -15.67
C SER A 184 -14.77 8.70 -16.18
N HIS A 185 -15.09 9.77 -16.94
CA HIS A 185 -14.10 10.75 -17.37
C HIS A 185 -13.42 11.44 -16.16
N LEU A 186 -14.21 11.90 -15.20
CA LEU A 186 -13.72 12.55 -13.98
C LEU A 186 -12.81 11.64 -13.16
N PHE A 187 -13.18 10.36 -12.99
CA PHE A 187 -12.31 9.40 -12.31
C PHE A 187 -11.00 9.16 -13.05
N ARG A 188 -11.00 9.07 -14.38
CA ARG A 188 -9.76 8.97 -15.16
C ARG A 188 -8.86 10.20 -14.96
N GLN A 189 -9.43 11.39 -14.96
CA GLN A 189 -8.69 12.63 -14.64
C GLN A 189 -8.06 12.56 -13.24
N MET A 190 -8.82 12.08 -12.24
CA MET A 190 -8.34 11.93 -10.87
C MET A 190 -7.23 10.88 -10.74
N ILE A 191 -7.37 9.72 -11.39
CA ILE A 191 -6.38 8.64 -11.40
C ILE A 191 -5.06 9.12 -12.02
N CYS A 192 -5.12 9.92 -13.08
CA CYS A 192 -3.93 10.48 -13.74
C CYS A 192 -3.29 11.66 -12.98
N SER A 193 -3.93 12.20 -11.95
CA SER A 193 -3.42 13.36 -11.21
C SER A 193 -2.19 13.00 -10.36
N GLU A 194 -1.02 13.55 -10.70
CA GLU A 194 0.20 13.42 -9.88
C GLU A 194 0.02 13.98 -8.47
N LYS A 195 -0.64 15.15 -8.37
CA LYS A 195 -0.99 15.79 -7.09
C LYS A 195 -1.73 14.83 -6.17
N LEU A 196 -2.75 14.13 -6.66
CA LEU A 196 -3.53 13.23 -5.80
C LEU A 196 -2.78 11.94 -5.47
N ARG A 197 -1.95 11.43 -6.39
CA ARG A 197 -1.12 10.24 -6.17
C ARG A 197 -0.03 10.48 -5.13
N SER A 198 0.52 11.69 -5.04
CA SER A 198 1.59 12.03 -4.08
C SER A 198 1.10 12.32 -2.66
N LEU A 199 -0.21 12.53 -2.43
CA LEU A 199 -0.78 12.78 -1.09
C LEU A 199 -0.64 11.61 -0.10
N GLY A 200 -0.23 10.44 -0.58
CA GLY A 200 0.13 9.28 0.24
C GLY A 200 1.23 9.57 1.25
N GLY A 201 2.02 10.63 1.04
CA GLY A 201 2.79 11.30 2.10
C GLY A 201 3.75 10.41 2.88
N ASP A 202 4.10 9.25 2.35
CA ASP A 202 5.32 8.52 2.64
C ASP A 202 5.79 8.06 1.26
N SER A 203 6.92 8.59 0.81
CA SER A 203 7.82 7.75 0.02
C SER A 203 7.83 6.41 0.75
N HIS A 204 7.38 5.31 0.14
CA HIS A 204 7.72 4.01 0.67
C HIS A 204 9.24 3.97 0.66
N LYS A 205 9.88 4.40 1.75
CA LYS A 205 11.32 4.41 1.83
C LYS A 205 11.70 2.95 1.80
N LEU A 206 12.43 2.56 0.78
CA LEU A 206 12.91 1.20 0.70
C LEU A 206 13.86 0.97 1.88
N THR A 207 13.51 0.06 2.77
CA THR A 207 14.41 -0.27 3.88
C THR A 207 15.48 -1.23 3.38
N VAL A 208 16.71 -0.73 3.23
CA VAL A 208 17.87 -1.51 2.79
C VAL A 208 18.65 -1.98 4.03
N ARG A 209 18.59 -3.28 4.32
CA ARG A 209 19.32 -3.91 5.44
C ARG A 209 20.65 -4.43 4.94
N ILE A 210 21.72 -3.80 5.37
CA ILE A 210 23.09 -4.18 5.01
C ILE A 210 23.70 -4.92 6.18
N LYS A 211 24.19 -6.15 5.96
CA LYS A 211 24.87 -6.92 7.00
C LYS A 211 26.23 -7.46 6.60
N SER A 212 27.15 -7.54 7.56
CA SER A 212 28.36 -8.34 7.41
C SER A 212 28.30 -9.62 8.24
N PHE A 213 28.80 -10.73 7.72
CA PHE A 213 28.76 -12.02 8.42
C PHE A 213 30.01 -12.90 8.18
N SER A 214 30.16 -13.93 9.00
CA SER A 214 31.20 -14.95 8.89
C SER A 214 30.68 -16.23 8.22
N TYR A 215 31.32 -16.65 7.13
CA TYR A 215 31.02 -17.96 6.52
C TYR A 215 31.25 -19.14 7.48
N LYS A 216 32.10 -18.99 8.51
CA LYS A 216 32.29 -20.03 9.53
C LYS A 216 31.09 -20.18 10.47
N LYS A 217 30.33 -19.10 10.70
CA LYS A 217 29.13 -19.12 11.57
C LYS A 217 27.83 -19.35 10.80
N GLY A 218 27.89 -19.35 9.46
CA GLY A 218 26.74 -19.63 8.59
C GLY A 218 26.14 -18.37 7.97
N TYR A 219 25.16 -18.57 7.09
CA TYR A 219 24.44 -17.48 6.44
C TYR A 219 23.43 -16.83 7.40
N PRO A 220 23.20 -15.50 7.32
CA PRO A 220 22.16 -14.84 8.10
C PRO A 220 20.76 -15.40 7.77
N HIS A 221 19.94 -15.62 8.78
CA HIS A 221 18.54 -15.99 8.60
C HIS A 221 17.71 -14.83 8.01
N ASP A 222 16.97 -15.10 6.94
CA ASP A 222 16.00 -14.16 6.39
C ASP A 222 14.69 -14.23 7.18
N VAL A 223 14.34 -13.11 7.80
CA VAL A 223 13.10 -12.92 8.58
C VAL A 223 12.02 -12.19 7.80
N SER A 224 12.29 -11.77 6.56
CA SER A 224 11.39 -10.90 5.76
C SER A 224 10.41 -11.66 4.87
N GLY A 225 10.53 -12.99 4.75
CA GLY A 225 9.57 -13.86 4.05
C GLY A 225 9.64 -13.83 2.53
N ASN A 226 10.51 -13.01 1.92
CA ASN A 226 10.65 -12.88 0.45
C ASN A 226 11.88 -13.60 -0.14
N GLY A 227 12.62 -14.39 0.66
CA GLY A 227 13.65 -15.30 0.13
C GLY A 227 15.04 -14.70 -0.06
N GLY A 228 15.39 -13.67 0.72
CA GLY A 228 16.71 -13.06 0.73
C GLY A 228 16.91 -11.95 -0.31
N GLY A 229 18.00 -11.21 -0.14
CA GLY A 229 18.49 -10.25 -1.13
C GLY A 229 19.88 -10.64 -1.62
N PHE A 230 20.77 -9.67 -1.82
CA PHE A 230 22.12 -9.97 -2.32
C PHE A 230 23.00 -10.61 -1.26
N VAL A 231 23.82 -11.58 -1.66
CA VAL A 231 24.93 -12.09 -0.85
C VAL A 231 26.21 -12.05 -1.65
N PHE A 232 27.16 -11.25 -1.19
CA PHE A 232 28.45 -11.04 -1.85
C PHE A 232 29.57 -11.73 -1.06
N ASP A 233 30.27 -12.66 -1.70
CA ASP A 233 31.43 -13.34 -1.13
C ASP A 233 32.71 -12.51 -1.31
N CYS A 234 33.26 -12.00 -0.22
CA CYS A 234 34.47 -11.18 -0.22
C CYS A 234 35.76 -12.01 -0.04
N ARG A 235 35.70 -13.34 0.04
CA ARG A 235 36.87 -14.18 0.40
C ARG A 235 37.98 -14.18 -0.65
N ALA A 236 37.65 -13.93 -1.91
CA ALA A 236 38.61 -13.85 -3.02
C ALA A 236 39.50 -12.59 -2.97
N LEU A 237 39.10 -11.57 -2.21
CA LEU A 237 39.77 -10.27 -2.16
C LEU A 237 40.99 -10.26 -1.23
N PRO A 238 41.93 -9.30 -1.40
CA PRO A 238 43.10 -9.14 -0.53
C PRO A 238 42.73 -9.23 0.94
N ASN A 239 43.49 -10.04 1.69
CA ASN A 239 43.12 -10.43 3.06
C ASN A 239 43.98 -9.71 4.11
N PRO A 240 43.47 -8.65 4.79
CA PRO A 240 44.22 -7.95 5.83
C PRO A 240 44.66 -8.86 6.97
N GLY A 241 43.86 -9.89 7.29
CA GLY A 241 44.16 -10.83 8.38
C GLY A 241 45.40 -11.71 8.17
N ARG A 242 46.10 -11.62 7.03
CA ARG A 242 47.42 -12.24 6.82
C ARG A 242 48.57 -11.44 7.42
N TYR A 243 48.35 -10.18 7.80
CA TYR A 243 49.37 -9.31 8.35
C TYR A 243 49.08 -9.07 9.83
N ASP A 244 50.09 -9.27 10.69
CA ASP A 244 49.93 -9.13 12.14
C ASP A 244 49.41 -7.75 12.55
N LYS A 245 49.79 -6.70 11.80
CA LYS A 245 49.31 -5.32 12.00
C LYS A 245 47.78 -5.20 12.02
N TYR A 246 47.07 -5.95 11.16
CA TYR A 246 45.61 -5.82 11.01
C TYR A 246 44.82 -6.88 11.79
N LYS A 247 45.51 -7.82 12.44
CA LYS A 247 44.90 -9.03 13.02
C LYS A 247 43.76 -8.75 13.99
N TYR A 248 43.92 -7.73 14.83
CA TYR A 248 42.94 -7.32 15.85
C TYR A 248 42.06 -6.14 15.43
N MET A 249 42.28 -5.60 14.22
CA MET A 249 41.49 -4.50 13.68
C MET A 249 40.26 -5.05 12.94
N THR A 250 39.30 -4.19 12.63
CA THR A 250 38.06 -4.50 11.91
C THR A 250 37.99 -3.70 10.62
N GLY A 251 37.01 -4.00 9.78
CA GLY A 251 36.73 -3.21 8.57
C GLY A 251 36.22 -1.79 8.86
N MET A 252 35.94 -1.44 10.12
CA MET A 252 35.58 -0.08 10.54
C MET A 252 36.82 0.79 10.77
N ASP A 253 37.98 0.18 10.98
CA ASP A 253 39.21 0.91 11.29
C ASP A 253 39.87 1.49 10.04
N ASP A 254 40.33 2.73 10.14
CA ASP A 254 40.91 3.50 9.03
C ASP A 254 42.09 2.79 8.35
N GLU A 255 42.94 2.10 9.11
CA GLU A 255 44.10 1.40 8.57
C GLU A 255 43.71 0.21 7.70
N VAL A 256 42.65 -0.52 8.08
CA VAL A 256 42.11 -1.63 7.28
C VAL A 256 41.39 -1.10 6.04
N ARG A 257 40.65 0.01 6.20
CA ARG A 257 40.01 0.72 5.09
C ARG A 257 41.02 1.15 4.04
N LYS A 258 42.08 1.87 4.43
CA LYS A 258 43.15 2.31 3.52
C LYS A 258 43.84 1.16 2.80
N PHE A 259 44.07 0.05 3.51
CA PHE A 259 44.65 -1.16 2.91
C PHE A 259 43.75 -1.72 1.80
N LEU A 260 42.43 -1.74 2.03
CA LEU A 260 41.46 -2.26 1.07
C LEU A 260 41.24 -1.28 -0.10
N GLU A 261 41.09 0.02 0.17
CA GLU A 261 40.92 1.08 -0.85
C GLU A 261 42.15 1.23 -1.77
N GLY A 262 43.35 0.92 -1.27
CA GLY A 262 44.57 0.94 -2.06
C GLY A 262 44.71 -0.19 -3.09
N ASN A 263 43.71 -1.08 -3.21
CA ASN A 263 43.75 -2.23 -4.11
C ASN A 263 42.71 -2.13 -5.24
N GLU A 264 43.18 -2.13 -6.49
CA GLU A 264 42.31 -2.01 -7.67
C GLU A 264 41.23 -3.11 -7.78
N GLN A 265 41.54 -4.35 -7.35
CA GLN A 265 40.58 -5.45 -7.39
C GLN A 265 39.44 -5.25 -6.39
N VAL A 266 39.72 -4.61 -5.25
CA VAL A 266 38.71 -4.25 -4.23
C VAL A 266 37.78 -3.18 -4.76
N GLU A 267 38.31 -2.15 -5.41
CA GLU A 267 37.51 -1.07 -6.00
C GLU A 267 36.62 -1.59 -7.13
N LYS A 268 37.19 -2.36 -8.07
CA LYS A 268 36.43 -2.95 -9.17
C LYS A 268 35.32 -3.89 -8.69
N PHE A 269 35.58 -4.66 -7.63
CA PHE A 269 34.53 -5.47 -7.01
C PHE A 269 33.41 -4.59 -6.45
N TYR A 270 33.76 -3.52 -5.74
CA TYR A 270 32.79 -2.62 -5.13
C TYR A 270 31.91 -1.89 -6.15
N GLU A 271 32.49 -1.40 -7.24
CA GLU A 271 31.75 -0.72 -8.30
C GLU A 271 30.64 -1.60 -8.89
N ASN A 272 30.94 -2.86 -9.15
CA ASN A 272 29.97 -3.83 -9.65
C ASN A 272 28.85 -4.10 -8.63
N VAL A 273 29.22 -4.26 -7.36
CA VAL A 273 28.25 -4.44 -6.27
C VAL A 273 27.32 -3.23 -6.16
N LEU A 274 27.89 -2.02 -6.14
CA LEU A 274 27.14 -0.78 -6.00
C LEU A 274 26.17 -0.59 -7.18
N GLY A 275 26.59 -0.89 -8.40
CA GLY A 275 25.76 -0.85 -9.60
C GLY A 275 24.53 -1.76 -9.49
N LEU A 276 24.73 -3.04 -9.12
CA LEU A 276 23.65 -4.01 -8.96
C LEU A 276 22.65 -3.61 -7.87
N VAL A 277 23.16 -3.13 -6.72
CA VAL A 277 22.33 -2.70 -5.60
C VAL A 277 21.53 -1.45 -5.97
N ARG A 278 22.15 -0.42 -6.55
CA ARG A 278 21.46 0.82 -6.96
C ARG A 278 20.37 0.56 -8.00
N GLN A 279 20.66 -0.28 -9.00
CA GLN A 279 19.66 -0.69 -10.00
C GLN A 279 18.45 -1.35 -9.33
N SER A 280 18.70 -2.25 -8.38
CA SER A 280 17.63 -2.95 -7.66
C SER A 280 16.83 -2.00 -6.75
N CYS A 281 17.49 -1.08 -6.05
CA CYS A 281 16.80 -0.05 -5.26
C CYS A 281 15.81 0.76 -6.11
N GLY A 282 16.22 1.19 -7.30
CA GLY A 282 15.35 1.94 -8.23
C GLY A 282 14.10 1.14 -8.65
N GLU A 283 14.29 -0.12 -9.05
CA GLU A 283 13.17 -1.00 -9.41
C GLU A 283 12.25 -1.33 -8.23
N TYR A 284 12.83 -1.48 -7.03
CA TYR A 284 12.08 -1.79 -5.82
C TYR A 284 11.20 -0.61 -5.40
N LEU A 285 11.74 0.61 -5.46
CA LEU A 285 10.97 1.84 -5.24
C LEU A 285 9.83 1.95 -6.27
N ARG A 286 10.10 1.71 -7.55
CA ARG A 286 9.10 1.74 -8.64
C ARG A 286 7.97 0.73 -8.43
N ARG A 287 8.30 -0.47 -7.93
CA ARG A 287 7.36 -1.57 -7.67
C ARG A 287 6.76 -1.55 -6.25
N GLN A 288 7.07 -0.53 -5.45
CA GLN A 288 6.59 -0.34 -4.08
C GLN A 288 6.99 -1.48 -3.12
N PHE A 289 8.16 -2.10 -3.31
CA PHE A 289 8.73 -2.99 -2.30
C PHE A 289 9.17 -2.20 -1.07
N THR A 290 9.06 -2.83 0.10
CA THR A 290 9.32 -2.18 1.38
C THR A 290 10.68 -2.55 1.97
N SER A 291 11.31 -3.64 1.53
CA SER A 291 12.60 -4.08 2.06
C SER A 291 13.50 -4.75 1.01
N LEU A 292 14.80 -4.48 1.12
CA LEU A 292 15.88 -5.16 0.40
C LEU A 292 16.97 -5.54 1.42
N SER A 293 17.53 -6.74 1.31
CA SER A 293 18.69 -7.15 2.12
C SER A 293 19.96 -7.24 1.27
N VAL A 294 21.09 -6.85 1.83
CA VAL A 294 22.41 -6.96 1.19
C VAL A 294 23.41 -7.48 2.22
N TYR A 295 24.00 -8.64 1.97
CA TYR A 295 24.92 -9.29 2.88
C TYR A 295 26.32 -9.39 2.27
N PHE A 296 27.34 -9.09 3.08
CA PHE A 296 28.74 -9.29 2.74
C PHE A 296 29.34 -10.36 3.63
N GLY A 297 29.92 -11.40 3.03
CA GLY A 297 30.50 -12.53 3.74
C GLY A 297 32.02 -12.56 3.63
N CYS A 298 32.73 -12.79 4.73
CA CYS A 298 34.13 -13.21 4.69
C CYS A 298 34.38 -14.36 5.67
N THR A 299 35.59 -14.91 5.71
CA THR A 299 35.88 -16.12 6.51
C THR A 299 35.64 -15.93 8.01
N GLY A 300 35.97 -14.76 8.56
CA GLY A 300 35.84 -14.46 9.99
C GLY A 300 34.84 -13.36 10.33
N GLY A 301 34.20 -12.74 9.32
CA GLY A 301 33.26 -11.65 9.53
C GLY A 301 33.85 -10.36 10.13
N GLN A 302 35.17 -10.14 10.07
CA GLN A 302 35.86 -9.06 10.80
C GLN A 302 36.38 -7.91 9.93
N HIS A 303 37.03 -8.21 8.80
CA HIS A 303 37.71 -7.19 7.98
C HIS A 303 36.91 -6.82 6.72
N ARG A 304 37.02 -7.66 5.68
CA ARG A 304 36.50 -7.37 4.33
C ARG A 304 34.99 -7.17 4.33
N SER A 305 34.25 -8.09 4.94
CA SER A 305 32.79 -8.02 4.99
C SER A 305 32.28 -6.77 5.72
N VAL A 306 32.92 -6.41 6.83
CA VAL A 306 32.60 -5.22 7.63
C VAL A 306 32.86 -3.96 6.81
N TYR A 307 34.03 -3.87 6.18
CA TYR A 307 34.40 -2.73 5.34
C TYR A 307 33.39 -2.47 4.22
N PHE A 308 33.01 -3.51 3.45
CA PHE A 308 32.04 -3.33 2.36
C PHE A 308 30.64 -2.98 2.86
N ALA A 309 30.21 -3.56 3.98
CA ALA A 309 28.94 -3.21 4.60
C ALA A 309 28.90 -1.73 5.01
N CYS A 310 29.95 -1.24 5.69
CA CYS A 310 30.07 0.18 6.06
C CYS A 310 30.14 1.10 4.84
N ARG A 311 30.86 0.70 3.79
CA ARG A 311 30.99 1.51 2.57
C ARG A 311 29.67 1.63 1.83
N LEU A 312 28.95 0.52 1.64
CA LEU A 312 27.64 0.53 1.00
C LEU A 312 26.63 1.36 1.80
N ALA A 313 26.62 1.22 3.12
CA ALA A 313 25.72 2.00 3.97
C ALA A 313 25.95 3.50 3.81
N ARG A 314 27.21 3.95 3.81
CA ARG A 314 27.55 5.37 3.55
C ARG A 314 27.06 5.85 2.19
N GLU A 315 27.28 5.08 1.13
CA GLU A 315 26.87 5.45 -0.25
C GLU A 315 25.36 5.49 -0.47
N LEU A 316 24.59 4.68 0.24
CA LEU A 316 23.13 4.66 0.12
C LEU A 316 22.43 5.63 1.08
N SER A 317 23.11 6.05 2.16
CA SER A 317 22.52 6.97 3.13
C SER A 317 22.34 8.40 2.58
N SER A 318 22.92 8.71 1.42
CA SER A 318 22.72 9.98 0.73
C SER A 318 21.40 10.06 -0.06
N ASP A 319 20.68 8.94 -0.22
CA ASP A 319 19.40 8.91 -0.92
C ASP A 319 18.24 9.01 0.09
N ASP A 320 17.54 10.13 0.07
CA ASP A 320 16.40 10.40 0.96
C ASP A 320 15.25 9.40 0.80
N ASN A 321 15.18 8.66 -0.30
CA ASN A 321 14.18 7.62 -0.55
C ASN A 321 14.53 6.28 0.09
N LEU A 322 15.72 6.14 0.68
CA LEU A 322 16.17 4.90 1.31
C LEU A 322 16.18 5.04 2.83
N ASN A 323 15.84 3.95 3.51
CA ASN A 323 16.05 3.80 4.94
C ASN A 323 17.13 2.73 5.14
N VAL A 324 18.35 3.15 5.47
CA VAL A 324 19.51 2.25 5.55
C VAL A 324 19.68 1.73 6.97
N ILE A 325 19.76 0.41 7.12
CA ILE A 325 20.03 -0.27 8.41
C ILE A 325 21.30 -1.10 8.25
N LEU A 326 22.35 -0.73 8.97
CA LEU A 326 23.62 -1.46 9.01
C LEU A 326 23.69 -2.35 10.25
N GLN A 327 24.13 -3.60 10.10
CA GLN A 327 24.38 -4.52 11.21
C GLN A 327 25.60 -5.41 10.95
N HIS A 328 26.45 -5.59 11.94
CA HIS A 328 27.62 -6.44 11.90
C HIS A 328 27.40 -7.69 12.77
N VAL A 329 27.09 -8.84 12.15
CA VAL A 329 26.64 -10.04 12.87
C VAL A 329 27.65 -10.53 13.91
N GLU A 330 28.95 -10.34 13.69
CA GLU A 330 30.01 -10.81 14.58
C GLU A 330 30.44 -9.78 15.64
N GLN A 331 30.02 -8.52 15.49
CA GLN A 331 30.41 -7.41 16.37
C GLN A 331 29.23 -6.93 17.22
N ASP A 332 28.01 -7.05 16.70
CA ASP A 332 26.77 -6.57 17.32
C ASP A 332 25.97 -7.69 18.01
N GLY A 333 26.44 -8.94 17.94
CA GLY A 333 25.84 -10.12 18.55
C GLY A 333 26.90 -11.04 19.14
#